data_AF-A0A962XR61-F1
#
_entry.id   AF-A0A962XR61-F1
#
_cell.length_a   1.000
_cell.length_b   1.000
_cell.length_c   1.000
_cell.angle_alpha   90.00
_cell.angle_beta   90.00
_cell.angle_gamma   90.00
#
_symmetry.space_group_name_H-M   'P 1'
#
loop_
_entity.id
_entity.type
_entity.pdbx_description
1 polymer ?
#
loop_
_entity_poly.entity_id
_entity_poly.type
_entity_poly.pdbx_seq_one_letter_code
_entity_poly.pdbx_strand_id
1 'polypeptide(L)'
;MDSHLYQVVMTGRLVPGFAREAALAGLARIFETSAARFKPTLDGRECRIDDRLPAEQAAALQRRLESIGVEARIDPANSTQTQSPSGVTLPNRLDSSDPGLMRCPACGHQQLVAKRCDECGIVFADYNRTRAASTIGAPPRAPASAPKRRSPRRASGIHDSAQAKWAEEWLDDGLPTEQVHMKLFIGPHAPQLFDVCQRMMLGRRTRMMLTWAGGAVISPFLWAMYRKMWGWGAVIFLVEILLPVVLITLGSKQGMPGRLVDVGLILLVVNRLIWPAILKSLYCRHVRRTIMQMNRMSPTFASDVQVANRGGTSRTSLLVGVVLAMVVSLLAWSVIDTLHAQWLAAARAAAPAPIVVPPPPVPSPGEPPVESPAALQNQVLVEENKWVATRNRLRQLGQRLSVWFAEGGSGRDPSGLDLQAIAAAVPLAEGETVDGWGVPLLYQSDGRGFQLLSAGPDGQFGSPDDVEYRRILEP
;
A
#
# COMPACT_ATOMS: atom_id res chain seq x y z
N MET A 1 60.47 -9.65 16.12
CA MET A 1 59.05 -9.87 16.47
C MET A 1 58.64 -11.15 15.78
N ASP A 2 58.36 -12.20 16.54
CA ASP A 2 58.04 -13.52 16.01
C ASP A 2 56.71 -13.46 15.27
N SER A 3 56.76 -13.58 13.94
CA SER A 3 55.58 -13.56 13.07
C SER A 3 54.81 -14.88 13.22
N HIS A 4 54.09 -15.03 14.33
CA HIS A 4 53.16 -16.13 14.50
C HIS A 4 52.09 -16.05 13.41
N LEU A 5 52.03 -17.09 12.57
CA LEU A 5 50.99 -17.26 11.57
C LEU A 5 49.79 -17.97 12.21
N TYR A 6 48.60 -17.53 11.84
CA TYR A 6 47.32 -18.03 12.33
C TYR A 6 46.50 -18.57 11.17
N GLN A 7 45.62 -19.52 11.49
CA GLN A 7 44.69 -20.12 10.55
C GLN A 7 43.27 -19.87 11.04
N VAL A 8 42.38 -19.48 10.14
CA VAL A 8 40.96 -19.22 10.48
C VAL A 8 40.14 -20.47 10.17
N VAL A 9 39.35 -20.91 11.16
CA VAL A 9 38.50 -22.10 11.07
C VAL A 9 37.04 -21.69 11.25
N MET A 10 36.19 -22.04 10.28
CA MET A 10 34.75 -21.87 10.38
C MET A 10 34.18 -23.00 11.24
N THR A 11 33.47 -22.67 12.32
CA THR A 11 32.97 -23.66 13.31
C THR A 11 31.72 -24.40 12.84
N GLY A 12 31.14 -23.95 11.72
CA GLY A 12 29.91 -24.51 11.17
C GLY A 12 28.63 -24.05 11.88
N ARG A 13 28.74 -23.09 12.80
CA ARG A 13 27.62 -22.44 13.46
C ARG A 13 27.32 -21.08 12.82
N LEU A 14 26.04 -20.71 12.87
CA LEU A 14 25.56 -19.41 12.42
C LEU A 14 25.48 -18.44 13.59
N VAL A 15 25.86 -17.19 13.36
CA VAL A 15 25.65 -16.11 14.32
C VAL A 15 24.14 -15.90 14.50
N PRO A 16 23.62 -15.75 15.73
CA PRO A 16 22.19 -15.55 15.98
C PRO A 16 21.62 -14.38 15.17
N GLY A 17 20.50 -14.63 14.49
CA GLY A 17 19.81 -13.61 13.66
C GLY A 17 20.19 -13.61 12.18
N PHE A 18 21.14 -14.44 11.74
CA PHE A 18 21.48 -14.59 10.32
C PHE A 18 20.79 -15.80 9.68
N ALA A 19 20.33 -15.63 8.43
CA ALA A 19 19.74 -16.71 7.64
C ALA A 19 20.83 -17.59 7.01
N ARG A 20 20.59 -18.90 6.97
CA ARG A 20 21.55 -19.90 6.45
C ARG A 20 21.90 -19.66 4.98
N GLU A 21 20.92 -19.29 4.17
CA GLU A 21 21.09 -19.00 2.75
C GLU A 21 21.97 -17.75 2.52
N ALA A 22 21.86 -16.77 3.42
CA ALA A 22 22.67 -15.54 3.37
C ALA A 22 24.14 -15.82 3.68
N ALA A 23 24.41 -16.68 4.67
CA ALA A 23 25.77 -17.10 5.01
C ALA A 23 26.44 -17.90 3.88
N LEU A 24 25.72 -18.82 3.22
CA LEU A 24 26.24 -19.56 2.06
C LEU A 24 26.60 -18.65 0.89
N ALA A 25 25.74 -17.67 0.59
CA ALA A 25 26.01 -16.70 -0.47
C ALA A 25 27.20 -15.79 -0.13
N GLY A 26 27.35 -15.41 1.15
CA GLY A 26 28.49 -14.64 1.64
C GLY A 26 29.81 -15.40 1.48
N LEU A 27 29.85 -16.67 1.90
CA LEU A 27 31.03 -17.53 1.75
C LEU A 27 31.41 -17.75 0.28
N ALA A 28 30.43 -18.05 -0.57
CA ALA A 28 30.63 -18.20 -2.01
C ALA A 28 31.32 -16.98 -2.64
N ARG A 29 30.97 -15.77 -2.17
CA ARG A 29 31.53 -14.52 -2.66
C ARG A 29 32.93 -14.23 -2.12
N ILE A 30 33.21 -14.52 -0.85
CA ILE A 30 34.53 -14.29 -0.25
C ILE A 30 35.58 -15.19 -0.90
N PHE A 31 35.22 -16.45 -1.16
CA PHE A 31 36.13 -17.46 -1.71
C PHE A 31 35.98 -17.66 -3.23
N GLU A 32 35.23 -16.79 -3.91
CA GLU A 32 34.95 -16.84 -5.35
C GLU A 32 34.60 -18.27 -5.85
N THR A 33 33.78 -18.99 -5.08
CA THR A 33 33.49 -20.42 -5.25
C THR A 33 31.99 -20.70 -5.10
N SER A 34 31.51 -21.80 -5.66
CA SER A 34 30.10 -22.23 -5.54
C SER A 34 29.65 -22.39 -4.08
N ALA A 35 28.46 -21.86 -3.76
CA ALA A 35 27.79 -22.01 -2.47
C ALA A 35 27.58 -23.48 -2.05
N ALA A 36 27.50 -24.40 -3.03
CA ALA A 36 27.37 -25.82 -2.77
C ALA A 36 28.55 -26.40 -1.96
N ARG A 37 29.75 -25.82 -2.09
CA ARG A 37 30.96 -26.26 -1.37
C ARG A 37 30.89 -25.99 0.13
N PHE A 38 30.11 -24.99 0.54
CA PHE A 38 30.00 -24.55 1.95
C PHE A 38 28.73 -25.07 2.64
N LYS A 39 27.86 -25.77 1.91
CA LYS A 39 26.65 -26.40 2.48
C LYS A 39 26.98 -27.34 3.64
N PRO A 40 27.99 -28.25 3.53
CA PRO A 40 28.36 -29.13 4.64
C PRO A 40 28.92 -28.38 5.85
N THR A 41 29.56 -27.23 5.63
CA THR A 41 30.14 -26.41 6.69
C THR A 41 29.04 -25.87 7.60
N LEU A 42 28.00 -25.27 7.02
CA LEU A 42 26.86 -24.75 7.79
C LEU A 42 25.88 -25.82 8.29
N ASP A 43 26.11 -27.08 7.93
CA ASP A 43 25.43 -28.25 8.51
C ASP A 43 26.20 -28.80 9.74
N GLY A 44 27.10 -27.98 10.31
CA GLY A 44 27.84 -28.29 11.54
C GLY A 44 29.22 -28.93 11.33
N ARG A 45 29.74 -28.98 10.09
CA ARG A 45 31.13 -29.42 9.85
C ARG A 45 32.08 -28.24 9.90
N GLU A 46 33.22 -28.44 10.55
CA GLU A 46 34.27 -27.44 10.55
C GLU A 46 35.00 -27.40 9.20
N CYS A 47 35.22 -26.19 8.68
CA CYS A 47 35.94 -25.97 7.44
C CYS A 47 37.11 -25.01 7.69
N ARG A 48 38.31 -25.45 7.30
CA ARG A 48 39.55 -24.71 7.52
C ARG A 48 39.90 -23.91 6.27
N ILE A 49 40.38 -22.68 6.48
CA ILE A 49 40.90 -21.84 5.40
C ILE A 49 42.39 -22.13 5.28
N ASP A 50 42.86 -22.52 4.11
CA ASP A 50 44.23 -23.05 3.94
C ASP A 50 45.31 -21.98 4.07
N ASP A 51 44.94 -20.71 3.94
CA ASP A 51 45.85 -19.57 4.03
C ASP A 51 46.29 -19.29 5.47
N ARG A 52 47.60 -19.14 5.62
CA ARG A 52 48.25 -18.74 6.87
C ARG A 52 48.38 -17.23 6.90
N LEU A 53 47.68 -16.59 7.83
CA LEU A 53 47.57 -15.13 7.92
C LEU A 53 48.27 -14.60 9.18
N PRO A 54 48.87 -13.39 9.14
CA PRO A 54 49.33 -12.72 10.36
C PRO A 54 48.13 -12.32 11.24
N ALA A 55 48.37 -12.12 12.54
CA ALA A 55 47.34 -11.92 13.56
C ALA A 55 46.26 -10.88 13.18
N GLU A 56 46.68 -9.71 12.67
CA GLU A 56 45.74 -8.64 12.30
C GLU A 56 44.84 -9.04 11.13
N GLN A 57 45.38 -9.78 10.16
CA GLN A 57 44.63 -10.23 8.98
C GLN A 57 43.69 -11.38 9.33
N ALA A 58 44.12 -12.30 10.21
CA ALA A 58 43.25 -13.35 10.74
C ALA A 58 42.07 -12.76 11.52
N ALA A 59 42.30 -11.74 12.35
CA ALA A 59 41.26 -11.02 13.08
C ALA A 59 40.34 -10.20 12.16
N ALA A 60 40.87 -9.64 11.07
CA ALA A 60 40.06 -8.98 10.05
C ALA A 60 39.18 -9.98 9.28
N LEU A 61 39.71 -11.15 8.94
CA LEU A 61 38.98 -12.21 8.28
C LEU A 61 37.90 -12.82 9.17
N GLN A 62 38.20 -13.07 10.45
CA GLN A 62 37.22 -13.54 11.44
C GLN A 62 36.03 -12.58 11.53
N ARG A 63 36.28 -11.28 11.76
CA ARG A 63 35.22 -10.25 11.82
C ARG A 63 34.40 -10.19 10.53
N ARG A 64 35.03 -10.46 9.39
CA ARG A 64 34.34 -10.50 8.09
C ARG A 64 33.46 -11.73 7.94
N LEU A 65 33.90 -12.90 8.39
CA LEU A 65 33.08 -14.12 8.41
C LEU A 65 31.90 -13.97 9.38
N GLU A 66 32.13 -13.39 10.55
CA GLU A 66 31.06 -13.14 11.54
C GLU A 66 30.05 -12.10 11.03
N SER A 67 30.48 -11.07 10.30
CA SER A 67 29.55 -10.06 9.74
C SER A 67 28.67 -10.58 8.60
N ILE A 68 29.01 -11.72 8.00
CA ILE A 68 28.14 -12.46 7.06
C ILE A 68 27.38 -13.61 7.73
N GLY A 69 27.46 -13.71 9.06
CA GLY A 69 26.70 -14.67 9.86
C GLY A 69 27.39 -16.01 10.10
N VAL A 70 28.67 -16.17 9.79
CA VAL A 70 29.43 -17.41 9.98
C VAL A 70 30.34 -17.27 11.20
N GLU A 71 30.14 -18.12 12.20
CA GLU A 71 31.02 -18.15 13.37
C GLU A 71 32.40 -18.73 12.97
N ALA A 72 33.45 -18.00 13.31
CA ALA A 72 34.82 -18.36 12.96
C ALA A 72 35.74 -18.22 14.19
N ARG A 73 36.71 -19.12 14.30
CA ARG A 73 37.76 -19.09 15.33
C ARG A 73 39.13 -18.97 14.70
N ILE A 74 40.08 -18.43 15.46
CA ILE A 74 41.47 -18.30 15.05
C ILE A 74 42.29 -19.34 15.80
N ASP A 75 42.91 -20.26 15.05
CA ASP A 75 43.79 -21.30 15.59
C ASP A 75 45.26 -20.96 15.23
N PRO A 76 46.24 -21.19 16.13
CA PRO A 76 47.65 -20.99 15.81
C PRO A 76 48.13 -22.03 14.78
N ALA A 77 48.92 -21.63 13.79
CA ALA A 77 49.30 -22.49 12.66
C ALA A 77 50.19 -23.70 13.02
N ASN A 78 50.61 -23.84 14.29
CA ASN A 78 51.37 -24.98 14.82
C ASN A 78 50.48 -26.09 15.42
N SER A 79 49.15 -25.93 15.39
CA SER A 79 48.20 -26.92 15.91
C SER A 79 48.22 -28.19 15.05
N THR A 80 48.76 -29.28 15.59
CA THR A 80 48.92 -30.56 14.89
C THR A 80 47.55 -31.22 14.61
N GLN A 81 47.29 -31.49 13.34
CA GLN A 81 46.42 -32.53 12.76
C GLN A 81 45.05 -32.84 13.39
N THR A 82 44.01 -32.42 12.68
CA THR A 82 42.87 -33.31 12.38
C THR A 82 42.51 -33.03 10.92
N GLN A 83 42.72 -34.01 10.05
CA GLN A 83 42.45 -33.89 8.62
C GLN A 83 40.93 -33.75 8.42
N SER A 84 40.44 -32.51 8.27
CA SER A 84 39.14 -32.26 7.65
C SER A 84 39.35 -32.16 6.13
N PRO A 85 38.67 -32.97 5.30
CA PRO A 85 38.94 -33.10 3.86
C PRO A 85 38.41 -31.93 3.00
N SER A 86 38.19 -30.74 3.57
CA SER A 86 37.56 -29.62 2.87
C SER A 86 38.20 -28.29 3.26
N GLY A 87 39.46 -28.11 2.84
CA GLY A 87 40.15 -26.82 2.87
C GLY A 87 39.65 -25.88 1.76
N VAL A 88 39.64 -24.57 2.03
CA VAL A 88 39.32 -23.53 1.04
C VAL A 88 40.40 -22.47 1.06
N THR A 89 40.89 -22.08 -0.13
CA THR A 89 41.94 -21.07 -0.32
C THR A 89 41.33 -19.73 -0.70
N LEU A 90 41.89 -18.64 -0.20
CA LEU A 90 41.57 -17.26 -0.56
C LEU A 90 42.02 -16.99 -2.01
N PRO A 91 41.27 -16.17 -2.77
CA PRO A 91 41.63 -15.85 -4.15
C PRO A 91 42.96 -15.08 -4.21
N ASN A 92 43.93 -15.60 -4.96
CA ASN A 92 45.22 -14.97 -5.17
C ASN A 92 45.15 -14.02 -6.38
N ARG A 93 45.28 -12.70 -6.19
CA ARG A 93 45.39 -11.74 -7.30
C ARG A 93 46.64 -10.87 -7.12
N LEU A 94 47.55 -11.02 -8.08
CA LEU A 94 48.98 -10.69 -8.04
C LEU A 94 49.35 -9.19 -7.91
N ASP A 95 50.46 -9.01 -7.18
CA ASP A 95 51.55 -8.02 -7.26
C ASP A 95 51.27 -6.53 -7.05
N SER A 96 51.58 -6.05 -5.83
CA SER A 96 52.62 -5.04 -5.53
C SER A 96 52.60 -4.65 -4.04
N SER A 97 53.61 -5.12 -3.29
CA SER A 97 54.23 -4.50 -2.10
C SER A 97 53.38 -3.56 -1.21
N ASP A 98 52.42 -4.12 -0.49
CA ASP A 98 52.13 -3.99 0.96
C ASP A 98 50.92 -4.91 1.21
N PRO A 99 51.04 -6.05 1.93
CA PRO A 99 50.15 -7.17 1.69
C PRO A 99 48.75 -6.93 2.24
N GLY A 100 47.83 -6.68 1.32
CA GLY A 100 46.41 -6.92 1.49
C GLY A 100 45.57 -5.71 1.83
N LEU A 101 46.10 -4.58 2.32
CA LEU A 101 45.31 -3.41 2.68
C LEU A 101 45.42 -2.28 1.65
N MET A 102 44.28 -1.79 1.17
CA MET A 102 44.17 -0.58 0.36
C MET A 102 43.39 0.51 1.12
N ARG A 103 43.73 1.78 0.86
CA ARG A 103 42.91 2.92 1.28
C ARG A 103 41.93 3.29 0.17
N CYS A 104 40.65 3.40 0.52
CA CYS A 104 39.64 3.88 -0.43
C CYS A 104 39.97 5.31 -0.90
N PRO A 105 40.08 5.58 -2.22
CA PRO A 105 40.41 6.89 -2.74
C PRO A 105 39.30 7.93 -2.58
N ALA A 106 38.07 7.51 -2.23
CA ALA A 106 36.94 8.43 -1.99
C ALA A 106 36.77 8.85 -0.53
N CYS A 107 37.01 7.94 0.43
CA CYS A 107 36.76 8.19 1.86
C CYS A 107 37.97 7.95 2.79
N GLY A 108 39.08 7.40 2.30
CA GLY A 108 40.29 7.16 3.08
C GLY A 108 40.28 5.92 3.99
N HIS A 109 39.17 5.16 4.02
CA HIS A 109 39.01 3.94 4.82
C HIS A 109 40.04 2.86 4.41
N GLN A 110 40.74 2.28 5.39
CA GLN A 110 41.65 1.14 5.20
C GLN A 110 40.85 -0.16 5.20
N GLN A 111 40.98 -0.93 4.14
CA GLN A 111 40.28 -2.19 3.95
C GLN A 111 41.14 -3.16 3.16
N LEU A 112 40.76 -4.44 3.15
CA LEU A 112 41.42 -5.40 2.28
C LEU A 112 41.19 -5.06 0.79
N VAL A 113 42.11 -5.46 -0.09
CA VAL A 113 41.96 -5.25 -1.54
C VAL A 113 40.65 -5.88 -2.01
N ALA A 114 39.73 -5.04 -2.50
CA ALA A 114 38.41 -5.44 -2.96
C ALA A 114 38.00 -4.58 -4.16
N LYS A 115 36.97 -4.98 -4.91
CA LYS A 115 36.46 -4.16 -6.05
C LYS A 115 35.64 -2.94 -5.59
N ARG A 116 35.20 -2.93 -4.32
CA ARG A 116 34.30 -1.93 -3.73
C ARG A 116 34.78 -1.50 -2.35
N CYS A 117 34.50 -0.26 -1.97
CA CYS A 117 34.72 0.21 -0.61
C CYS A 117 33.64 -0.30 0.35
N ASP A 118 34.04 -0.85 1.50
CA ASP A 118 33.12 -1.38 2.51
C ASP A 118 32.40 -0.27 3.29
N GLU A 119 33.05 0.88 3.48
CA GLU A 119 32.49 2.01 4.23
C GLU A 119 31.59 2.91 3.37
N CYS A 120 32.08 3.35 2.21
CA CYS A 120 31.37 4.31 1.36
C CYS A 120 30.71 3.70 0.11
N GLY A 121 30.92 2.41 -0.14
CA GLY A 121 30.21 1.68 -1.21
C GLY A 121 30.59 2.07 -2.64
N ILE A 122 31.68 2.81 -2.86
CA ILE A 122 32.13 3.12 -4.24
C ILE A 122 32.77 1.91 -4.89
N VAL A 123 32.58 1.73 -6.20
CA VAL A 123 33.33 0.76 -7.00
C VAL A 123 34.59 1.45 -7.53
N PHE A 124 35.77 0.91 -7.23
CA PHE A 124 37.03 1.61 -7.48
C PHE A 124 37.30 1.84 -8.98
N ALA A 125 36.91 0.89 -9.83
CA ALA A 125 37.05 1.00 -11.29
C ALA A 125 36.19 2.13 -11.89
N ASP A 126 34.98 2.34 -11.36
CA ASP A 126 34.07 3.39 -11.84
C ASP A 126 34.53 4.76 -11.35
N TYR A 127 34.90 4.83 -10.07
CA TYR A 127 35.41 6.06 -9.45
C TYR A 127 36.66 6.58 -10.17
N ASN A 128 37.58 5.69 -10.52
CA ASN A 128 38.80 6.05 -11.24
C ASN A 128 38.52 6.48 -12.69
N ARG A 129 37.57 5.85 -13.39
CA ARG A 129 37.12 6.27 -14.73
C ARG A 129 36.53 7.67 -14.73
N THR A 130 35.65 7.98 -13.78
CA THR A 130 35.02 9.31 -13.67
C THR A 130 36.05 10.39 -13.32
N ARG A 131 37.02 10.06 -12.46
CA ARG A 131 38.11 10.98 -12.13
C ARG A 131 39.04 11.22 -13.32
N ALA A 132 39.39 10.18 -14.07
CA ALA A 132 40.19 10.31 -15.29
C ALA A 132 39.50 11.18 -16.35
N ALA A 133 38.20 10.98 -16.56
CA ALA A 133 37.38 11.81 -17.46
C ALA A 133 37.23 13.28 -16.99
N SER A 134 37.36 13.53 -15.69
CA SER A 134 37.31 14.89 -15.12
C SER A 134 38.68 15.60 -15.12
N THR A 135 39.77 14.86 -15.31
CA THR A 135 41.15 15.38 -15.20
C THR A 135 41.80 15.64 -16.57
N ILE A 136 41.24 15.08 -17.65
CA ILE A 136 41.73 15.29 -19.02
C ILE A 136 40.58 15.85 -19.85
N GLY A 137 40.60 17.16 -20.11
CA GLY A 137 39.77 17.75 -21.16
C GLY A 137 40.21 17.20 -22.51
N ALA A 138 39.44 16.29 -23.10
CA ALA A 138 39.66 15.77 -24.45
C ALA A 138 38.31 15.53 -25.18
N PRO A 139 38.26 15.72 -26.51
CA PRO A 139 37.05 16.05 -27.29
C PRO A 139 36.14 14.85 -27.60
N PRO A 140 34.90 15.07 -28.11
CA PRO A 140 33.90 14.01 -28.25
C PRO A 140 34.29 12.99 -29.33
N ARG A 141 34.19 11.71 -28.98
CA ARG A 141 34.42 10.58 -29.88
C ARG A 141 33.10 10.14 -30.53
N ALA A 142 33.13 9.95 -31.85
CA ALA A 142 32.03 9.53 -32.71
C ALA A 142 31.39 8.18 -32.30
N PRO A 143 30.10 7.92 -32.62
CA PRO A 143 29.42 6.71 -32.20
C PRO A 143 29.91 5.48 -32.99
N ALA A 144 30.31 4.44 -32.25
CA ALA A 144 30.59 3.13 -32.80
C ALA A 144 29.28 2.41 -33.19
N SER A 145 29.33 1.73 -34.32
CA SER A 145 28.28 0.95 -34.97
C SER A 145 27.65 -0.13 -34.08
N ALA A 146 26.31 -0.18 -34.08
CA ALA A 146 25.50 -1.22 -33.44
C ALA A 146 25.56 -2.57 -34.20
N PRO A 147 25.54 -3.73 -33.51
CA PRO A 147 25.42 -5.03 -34.18
C PRO A 147 23.97 -5.29 -34.63
N LYS A 148 23.83 -5.95 -35.80
CA LYS A 148 22.54 -6.28 -36.44
C LYS A 148 21.72 -7.26 -35.59
N ARG A 149 20.50 -6.86 -35.23
CA ARG A 149 19.46 -7.69 -34.59
C ARG A 149 18.99 -8.79 -35.56
N ARG A 150 19.01 -10.05 -35.11
CA ARG A 150 18.25 -11.15 -35.73
C ARG A 150 16.75 -10.96 -35.42
N SER A 151 15.91 -11.27 -36.41
CA SER A 151 14.45 -11.19 -36.33
C SER A 151 13.87 -12.28 -35.39
N PRO A 152 12.86 -11.96 -34.56
CA PRO A 152 12.25 -12.95 -33.69
C PRO A 152 11.15 -13.74 -34.42
N ARG A 153 11.14 -15.04 -34.17
CA ARG A 153 10.09 -16.00 -34.55
C ARG A 153 8.85 -15.72 -33.67
N ARG A 154 7.66 -15.68 -34.28
CA ARG A 154 6.37 -15.47 -33.60
C ARG A 154 6.16 -16.52 -32.49
N ALA A 155 5.99 -16.06 -31.26
CA ALA A 155 5.41 -16.82 -30.15
C ALA A 155 4.16 -16.06 -29.65
N SER A 156 3.05 -16.78 -29.53
CA SER A 156 1.73 -16.27 -29.15
C SER A 156 1.59 -16.20 -27.64
N GLY A 157 1.45 -15.00 -27.08
CA GLY A 157 1.08 -14.81 -25.68
C GLY A 157 1.57 -13.46 -25.13
N ILE A 158 0.63 -12.62 -24.65
CA ILE A 158 0.94 -11.32 -24.03
C ILE A 158 1.83 -11.52 -22.78
N HIS A 159 1.72 -12.67 -22.10
CA HIS A 159 2.54 -13.03 -20.94
C HIS A 159 3.96 -13.54 -21.29
N ASP A 160 4.11 -14.30 -22.38
CA ASP A 160 5.43 -14.84 -22.80
C ASP A 160 6.38 -13.74 -23.29
N SER A 161 5.84 -12.70 -23.94
CA SER A 161 6.65 -11.56 -24.40
C SER A 161 7.21 -10.70 -23.25
N ALA A 162 6.53 -10.68 -22.10
CA ALA A 162 6.98 -9.97 -20.91
C ALA A 162 8.06 -10.78 -20.16
N GLN A 163 7.88 -12.10 -20.04
CA GLN A 163 8.88 -12.99 -19.46
C GLN A 163 10.14 -13.12 -20.32
N ALA A 164 10.02 -13.19 -21.65
CA ALA A 164 11.19 -13.24 -22.55
C ALA A 164 11.98 -11.92 -22.54
N LYS A 165 11.30 -10.76 -22.46
CA LYS A 165 11.97 -9.46 -22.24
C LYS A 165 12.69 -9.42 -20.90
N TRP A 166 12.09 -9.96 -19.84
CA TRP A 166 12.75 -10.04 -18.53
C TRP A 166 13.93 -11.01 -18.54
N ALA A 167 13.82 -12.16 -19.21
CA ALA A 167 14.89 -13.15 -19.29
C ALA A 167 16.12 -12.65 -20.08
N GLU A 168 15.92 -11.93 -21.19
CA GLU A 168 17.03 -11.33 -21.97
C GLU A 168 17.67 -10.12 -21.27
N GLU A 169 16.93 -9.35 -20.46
CA GLU A 169 17.47 -8.20 -19.70
C GLU A 169 18.30 -8.62 -18.46
N TRP A 170 18.15 -9.86 -18.00
CA TRP A 170 18.94 -10.47 -16.92
C TRP A 170 20.30 -11.06 -17.38
N LEU A 171 20.50 -11.22 -18.69
CA LEU A 171 21.68 -11.86 -19.29
C LEU A 171 22.82 -10.88 -19.63
N ASP A 172 22.65 -9.58 -19.34
CA ASP A 172 23.73 -8.59 -19.47
C ASP A 172 24.55 -8.53 -18.17
N ASP A 173 25.83 -8.90 -18.26
CA ASP A 173 26.80 -9.08 -17.17
C ASP A 173 27.11 -7.79 -16.39
N GLY A 174 26.21 -7.39 -15.48
CA GLY A 174 26.44 -6.31 -14.52
C GLY A 174 25.67 -6.52 -13.23
N LEU A 175 26.38 -6.59 -12.10
CA LEU A 175 25.78 -6.47 -10.77
C LEU A 175 24.77 -5.30 -10.76
N PRO A 176 23.55 -5.46 -10.20
CA PRO A 176 22.50 -4.45 -10.31
C PRO A 176 23.01 -3.11 -9.77
N THR A 177 23.08 -2.12 -10.66
CA THR A 177 23.52 -0.76 -10.31
C THR A 177 22.47 -0.10 -9.42
N GLU A 178 22.85 0.91 -8.62
CA GLU A 178 21.91 1.72 -7.78
C GLU A 178 20.71 2.22 -8.60
N GLN A 179 20.89 2.39 -9.92
CA GLN A 179 19.86 2.80 -10.87
C GLN A 179 18.77 1.73 -11.08
N VAL A 180 19.14 0.44 -11.13
CA VAL A 180 18.19 -0.68 -11.32
C VAL A 180 17.26 -0.78 -10.12
N HIS A 181 17.82 -0.84 -8.90
CA HIS A 181 17.03 -0.87 -7.67
C HIS A 181 16.14 0.37 -7.52
N MET A 182 16.61 1.52 -7.99
CA MET A 182 15.84 2.76 -7.95
C MET A 182 14.68 2.77 -8.93
N LYS A 183 14.90 2.33 -10.17
CA LYS A 183 13.84 2.18 -11.18
C LYS A 183 12.78 1.20 -10.68
N LEU A 184 13.22 0.12 -10.05
CA LEU A 184 12.35 -0.88 -9.44
C LEU A 184 11.56 -0.34 -8.23
N PHE A 185 12.20 0.44 -7.36
CA PHE A 185 11.56 1.05 -6.20
C PHE A 185 10.54 2.12 -6.60
N ILE A 186 10.80 2.93 -7.63
CA ILE A 186 9.88 3.97 -8.10
C ILE A 186 8.69 3.34 -8.86
N GLY A 187 8.94 2.25 -9.58
CA GLY A 187 7.96 1.51 -10.36
C GLY A 187 7.85 1.99 -11.81
N PRO A 188 7.26 1.17 -12.71
CA PRO A 188 7.25 1.41 -14.15
C PRO A 188 6.37 2.61 -14.58
N HIS A 189 5.42 3.02 -13.75
CA HIS A 189 4.43 4.05 -14.08
C HIS A 189 4.89 5.50 -13.83
N ALA A 190 6.16 5.73 -13.45
CA ALA A 190 6.66 7.08 -13.16
C ALA A 190 8.07 7.36 -13.70
N PRO A 191 8.33 7.19 -15.02
CA PRO A 191 9.65 7.37 -15.61
C PRO A 191 10.19 8.79 -15.42
N GLN A 192 9.33 9.80 -15.53
CA GLN A 192 9.70 11.21 -15.33
C GLN A 192 10.27 11.48 -13.93
N LEU A 193 9.83 10.72 -12.92
CA LEU A 193 10.34 10.89 -11.57
C LEU A 193 11.70 10.23 -11.39
N PHE A 194 11.94 9.11 -12.07
CA PHE A 194 13.25 8.49 -12.11
C PHE A 194 14.30 9.46 -12.68
N ASP A 195 14.02 10.11 -13.82
CA ASP A 195 14.96 11.06 -14.45
C ASP A 195 15.28 12.26 -13.54
N VAL A 196 14.27 12.74 -12.82
CA VAL A 196 14.41 13.83 -11.85
C VAL A 196 15.25 13.39 -10.64
N CYS A 197 14.97 12.19 -10.11
CA CYS A 197 15.74 11.61 -9.02
C CYS A 197 17.19 11.31 -9.42
N GLN A 198 17.41 10.73 -10.61
CA GLN A 198 18.74 10.46 -11.15
C GLN A 198 19.56 11.76 -11.21
N ARG A 199 19.00 12.84 -11.77
CA ARG A 199 19.66 14.15 -11.79
C ARG A 199 19.98 14.69 -10.40
N MET A 200 19.08 14.53 -9.44
CA MET A 200 19.30 14.97 -8.05
C MET A 200 20.33 14.12 -7.29
N MET A 201 20.66 12.93 -7.78
CA MET A 201 21.56 11.96 -7.14
C MET A 201 22.94 11.84 -7.78
N LEU A 202 23.25 12.63 -8.81
CA LEU A 202 24.60 12.72 -9.38
C LEU A 202 25.57 13.34 -8.35
N GLY A 203 26.24 12.50 -7.55
CA GLY A 203 27.37 12.87 -6.69
C GLY A 203 27.24 12.54 -5.19
N ARG A 204 28.19 13.10 -4.41
CA ARG A 204 28.42 12.83 -2.97
C ARG A 204 27.28 13.32 -2.05
N ARG A 205 26.36 14.18 -2.53
CA ARG A 205 25.22 14.72 -1.76
C ARG A 205 23.97 14.82 -2.65
N THR A 206 22.80 14.53 -2.07
CA THR A 206 21.50 14.89 -2.68
C THR A 206 21.40 16.41 -2.72
N ARG A 207 21.42 17.02 -3.91
CA ARG A 207 21.15 18.46 -4.04
C ARG A 207 19.64 18.67 -3.87
N MET A 208 19.23 19.56 -2.98
CA MET A 208 17.84 19.99 -2.94
C MET A 208 17.58 20.81 -4.20
N MET A 209 16.73 20.29 -5.07
CA MET A 209 16.24 21.02 -6.24
C MET A 209 14.76 21.30 -6.02
N LEU A 210 14.39 22.57 -6.13
CA LEU A 210 13.00 22.97 -6.13
C LEU A 210 12.37 22.37 -7.40
N THR A 211 11.44 21.44 -7.21
CA THR A 211 10.85 20.69 -8.30
C THR A 211 9.36 20.57 -8.06
N TRP A 212 8.57 21.10 -9.00
CA TRP A 212 7.13 21.17 -8.84
C TRP A 212 6.47 19.79 -9.03
N ALA A 213 5.67 19.37 -8.04
CA ALA A 213 4.84 18.16 -8.09
C ALA A 213 3.37 18.56 -8.24
N GLY A 214 2.84 18.49 -9.48
CA GLY A 214 1.45 18.89 -9.75
C GLY A 214 0.41 18.17 -8.90
N GLY A 215 0.55 16.85 -8.70
CA GLY A 215 -0.36 16.09 -7.85
C GLY A 215 -0.20 16.32 -6.34
N ALA A 216 0.79 17.11 -5.91
CA ALA A 216 0.98 17.52 -4.51
C ALA A 216 0.44 18.92 -4.22
N VAL A 217 0.07 19.71 -5.24
CA VAL A 217 -1.11 20.60 -5.14
C VAL A 217 -2.32 19.67 -4.88
N ILE A 218 -3.60 20.01 -4.86
CA ILE A 218 -4.66 19.07 -4.40
C ILE A 218 -4.46 18.52 -2.96
N SER A 219 -3.53 17.59 -2.68
CA SER A 219 -3.18 17.15 -1.33
C SER A 219 -1.73 16.64 -1.23
N PRO A 220 -0.81 17.42 -0.61
CA PRO A 220 0.56 16.97 -0.33
C PRO A 220 0.58 15.75 0.60
N PHE A 221 -0.35 15.69 1.55
CA PHE A 221 -0.53 14.55 2.44
C PHE A 221 -0.82 13.26 1.68
N LEU A 222 -1.86 13.25 0.82
CA LEU A 222 -2.21 12.07 0.03
C LEU A 222 -1.09 11.71 -0.94
N TRP A 223 -0.39 12.70 -1.51
CA TRP A 223 0.77 12.44 -2.37
C TRP A 223 1.89 11.70 -1.63
N ALA A 224 2.23 12.13 -0.41
CA ALA A 224 3.24 11.49 0.42
C ALA A 224 2.83 10.07 0.84
N MET A 225 1.57 9.89 1.23
CA MET A 225 0.97 8.60 1.59
C MET A 225 0.93 7.63 0.41
N TYR A 226 0.54 8.11 -0.76
CA TYR A 226 0.51 7.34 -2.01
C TYR A 226 1.87 6.74 -2.35
N ARG A 227 2.94 7.48 -2.04
CA ARG A 227 4.34 7.06 -2.27
C ARG A 227 4.99 6.41 -1.05
N LYS A 228 4.20 5.96 -0.07
CA LYS A 228 4.63 5.23 1.14
C LYS A 228 5.61 6.01 2.02
N MET A 229 5.60 7.35 1.97
CA MET A 229 6.40 8.18 2.85
C MET A 229 5.68 8.47 4.16
N TRP A 230 5.32 7.43 4.92
CA TRP A 230 4.48 7.51 6.12
C TRP A 230 4.94 8.57 7.13
N GLY A 231 6.25 8.60 7.43
CA GLY A 231 6.81 9.60 8.36
C GLY A 231 6.65 11.04 7.87
N TRP A 232 6.90 11.30 6.58
CA TRP A 232 6.66 12.63 6.00
C TRP A 232 5.17 12.94 5.88
N GLY A 233 4.33 11.94 5.58
CA GLY A 233 2.87 12.08 5.59
C GLY A 233 2.37 12.55 6.95
N ALA A 234 2.85 11.97 8.06
CA ALA A 234 2.49 12.42 9.40
C ALA A 234 2.94 13.87 9.67
N VAL A 235 4.17 14.24 9.30
CA VAL A 235 4.66 15.63 9.45
C VAL A 235 3.82 16.61 8.64
N ILE A 236 3.50 16.27 7.39
CA ILE A 236 2.65 17.10 6.52
C ILE A 236 1.26 17.24 7.13
N PHE A 237 0.66 16.15 7.62
CA PHE A 237 -0.65 16.21 8.28
C PHE A 237 -0.63 17.15 9.49
N LEU A 238 0.39 17.06 10.34
CA LEU A 238 0.52 17.91 11.52
C LEU A 238 0.70 19.38 11.15
N VAL A 239 1.54 19.68 10.16
CA VAL A 239 1.90 21.06 9.79
C VAL A 239 0.85 21.71 8.88
N GLU A 240 0.25 20.95 7.97
CA GLU A 240 -0.71 21.46 6.97
C GLU A 240 -2.14 21.44 7.47
N ILE A 241 -2.54 20.44 8.26
CA ILE A 241 -3.94 20.28 8.68
C ILE A 241 -4.09 20.60 10.16
N LEU A 242 -3.40 19.86 11.03
CA LEU A 242 -3.65 19.95 12.47
C LEU A 242 -3.29 21.34 13.01
N LEU A 243 -2.09 21.82 12.74
CA LEU A 243 -1.59 23.08 13.29
C LEU A 243 -2.43 24.29 12.85
N PRO A 244 -2.77 24.49 11.57
CA PRO A 244 -3.66 25.57 11.16
C PRO A 244 -5.07 25.47 11.77
N VAL A 245 -5.67 24.28 11.80
CA VAL A 245 -7.01 24.08 12.38
C VAL A 245 -7.00 24.40 13.87
N VAL A 246 -5.97 23.97 14.60
CA VAL A 246 -5.80 24.31 16.02
C VAL A 246 -5.63 25.81 16.22
N LEU A 247 -4.83 26.49 15.39
CA LEU A 247 -4.64 27.95 15.48
C LEU A 247 -5.93 28.72 15.19
N ILE A 248 -6.71 28.31 14.19
CA ILE A 248 -7.98 28.94 13.82
C ILE A 248 -9.02 28.72 14.94
N THR A 249 -9.13 27.50 15.47
CA THR A 249 -10.09 27.16 16.53
C THR A 249 -9.75 27.79 17.88
N LEU A 250 -8.46 27.95 18.20
CA LEU A 250 -8.04 28.70 19.38
C LEU A 250 -8.26 30.20 19.20
N GLY A 251 -7.95 30.72 18.01
CA GLY A 251 -8.13 32.13 17.68
C GLY A 251 -9.59 32.58 17.63
N SER A 252 -10.54 31.67 17.42
CA SER A 252 -11.98 31.98 17.41
C SER A 252 -12.62 31.98 18.81
N LYS A 253 -11.90 31.59 19.86
CA LYS A 253 -12.41 31.65 21.24
C LYS A 253 -12.35 33.07 21.81
N GLN A 254 -13.37 33.46 22.56
CA GLN A 254 -13.40 34.75 23.27
C GLN A 254 -12.20 34.85 24.23
N GLY A 255 -11.46 35.97 24.15
CA GLY A 255 -10.28 36.23 24.96
C GLY A 255 -8.92 35.88 24.32
N MET A 256 -8.91 35.28 23.13
CA MET A 256 -7.67 34.99 22.39
C MET A 256 -7.35 36.08 21.36
N PRO A 257 -6.06 36.29 21.01
CA PRO A 257 -5.67 37.28 20.01
C PRO A 257 -6.13 36.84 18.60
N GLY A 258 -6.91 37.70 17.93
CA GLY A 258 -7.44 37.43 16.59
C GLY A 258 -6.38 37.14 15.52
N ARG A 259 -5.13 37.59 15.72
CA ARG A 259 -3.99 37.29 14.85
C ARG A 259 -3.71 35.78 14.72
N LEU A 260 -4.15 34.95 15.66
CA LEU A 260 -4.00 33.49 15.56
C LEU A 260 -4.78 32.90 14.39
N VAL A 261 -5.95 33.47 14.07
CA VAL A 261 -6.75 33.07 12.91
C VAL A 261 -6.01 33.41 11.62
N ASP A 262 -5.45 34.62 11.53
CA ASP A 262 -4.68 35.07 10.36
C ASP A 262 -3.44 34.20 10.14
N VAL A 263 -2.70 33.89 11.21
CA VAL A 263 -1.53 33.01 11.15
C VAL A 263 -1.92 31.61 10.67
N GLY A 264 -3.02 31.05 11.18
CA GLY A 264 -3.54 29.76 10.73
C GLY A 264 -3.90 29.76 9.24
N LEU A 265 -4.58 30.81 8.77
CA LEU A 265 -4.96 30.96 7.36
C LEU A 265 -3.74 31.13 6.44
N ILE A 266 -2.78 31.98 6.83
CA ILE A 266 -1.53 32.19 6.09
C ILE A 266 -0.75 30.88 6.01
N LEU A 267 -0.69 30.11 7.10
CA LEU A 267 0.02 28.84 7.14
C LEU A 267 -0.58 27.82 6.16
N LEU A 268 -1.91 27.78 5.98
CA LEU A 268 -2.56 26.95 4.95
C LEU A 268 -2.09 27.32 3.54
N VAL A 269 -2.08 28.61 3.22
CA VAL A 269 -1.69 29.11 1.88
C VAL A 269 -0.20 28.86 1.62
N VAL A 270 0.65 29.15 2.59
CA VAL A 270 2.11 28.97 2.47
C VAL A 270 2.47 27.49 2.32
N ASN A 271 1.87 26.61 3.12
CA ASN A 271 2.07 25.17 3.01
C ASN A 271 1.68 24.63 1.63
N ARG A 272 0.64 25.22 1.02
CA ARG A 272 0.17 24.85 -0.31
C ARG A 272 1.17 25.12 -1.42
N LEU A 273 2.08 26.07 -1.22
CA LEU A 273 3.14 26.41 -2.17
C LEU A 273 4.45 25.66 -1.87
N ILE A 274 4.79 25.51 -0.59
CA ILE A 274 6.05 24.90 -0.16
C ILE A 274 6.09 23.40 -0.49
N TRP A 275 5.06 22.63 -0.10
CA TRP A 275 5.10 21.18 -0.24
C TRP A 275 5.23 20.69 -1.69
N PRO A 276 4.44 21.19 -2.66
CA PRO A 276 4.59 20.79 -4.06
C PRO A 276 5.98 21.05 -4.62
N ALA A 277 6.67 22.08 -4.09
CA ALA A 277 7.98 22.48 -4.55
C ALA A 277 9.14 21.63 -3.99
N ILE A 278 8.95 21.00 -2.81
CA ILE A 278 10.01 20.22 -2.14
C ILE A 278 9.78 18.71 -2.16
N LEU A 279 8.54 18.24 -2.33
CA LEU A 279 8.17 16.84 -2.11
C LEU A 279 8.90 15.83 -3.02
N LYS A 280 9.15 16.19 -4.28
CA LYS A 280 9.96 15.37 -5.19
C LYS A 280 11.37 15.16 -4.67
N SER A 281 12.00 16.22 -4.13
CA SER A 281 13.35 16.13 -3.55
C SER A 281 13.38 15.29 -2.28
N LEU A 282 12.37 15.44 -1.41
CA LEU A 282 12.21 14.63 -0.20
C LEU A 282 12.01 13.17 -0.55
N TYR A 283 11.21 12.88 -1.57
CA TYR A 283 10.99 11.53 -2.08
C TYR A 283 12.29 10.91 -2.61
N CYS A 284 13.05 11.60 -3.47
CA CYS A 284 14.31 11.03 -3.97
C CYS A 284 15.32 10.76 -2.83
N ARG A 285 15.37 11.62 -1.81
CA ARG A 285 16.19 11.38 -0.60
C ARG A 285 15.67 10.20 0.20
N HIS A 286 14.36 10.04 0.32
CA HIS A 286 13.74 8.89 0.99
C HIS A 286 14.08 7.59 0.26
N VAL A 287 13.88 7.53 -1.07
CA VAL A 287 14.23 6.37 -1.91
C VAL A 287 15.67 5.96 -1.67
N ARG A 288 16.62 6.90 -1.77
CA ARG A 288 18.04 6.62 -1.57
C ARG A 288 18.35 6.09 -0.17
N ARG A 289 17.81 6.72 0.87
CA ARG A 289 18.00 6.26 2.26
C ARG A 289 17.45 4.86 2.46
N THR A 290 16.26 4.57 1.93
CA THR A 290 15.63 3.26 2.05
C THR A 290 16.43 2.20 1.31
N ILE A 291 16.86 2.46 0.08
CA ILE A 291 17.73 1.53 -0.69
C ILE A 291 19.07 1.32 0.03
N MET A 292 19.71 2.38 0.52
CA MET A 292 20.95 2.26 1.31
C MET A 292 20.75 1.43 2.58
N GLN A 293 19.64 1.62 3.28
CA GLN A 293 19.32 0.87 4.49
C GLN A 293 19.05 -0.60 4.17
N MET A 294 18.32 -0.90 3.10
CA MET A 294 18.10 -2.27 2.64
C MET A 294 19.41 -2.95 2.23
N ASN A 295 20.26 -2.25 1.47
CA ASN A 295 21.58 -2.75 1.11
C ASN A 295 22.50 -2.98 2.33
N ARG A 296 22.29 -2.26 3.44
CA ARG A 296 23.01 -2.49 4.70
C ARG A 296 22.46 -3.70 5.47
N MET A 297 21.15 -3.91 5.46
CA MET A 297 20.50 -5.02 6.19
C MET A 297 20.61 -6.36 5.44
N SER A 298 20.70 -6.34 4.11
CA SER A 298 20.85 -7.54 3.28
C SER A 298 21.58 -7.23 1.96
N PRO A 299 22.91 -7.05 1.99
CA PRO A 299 23.72 -6.65 0.82
C PRO A 299 23.65 -7.62 -0.38
N THR A 300 23.03 -8.79 -0.22
CA THR A 300 22.87 -9.83 -1.25
C THR A 300 21.45 -10.42 -1.33
N PHE A 301 20.48 -9.93 -0.55
CA PHE A 301 19.16 -10.57 -0.40
C PHE A 301 17.95 -9.63 -0.39
N ALA A 302 18.13 -8.32 -0.63
CA ALA A 302 17.00 -7.51 -1.05
C ALA A 302 16.58 -8.02 -2.44
N SER A 303 15.79 -9.09 -2.49
CA SER A 303 15.23 -9.58 -3.74
C SER A 303 14.55 -8.41 -4.42
N ASP A 304 14.65 -8.32 -5.74
CA ASP A 304 13.96 -7.30 -6.52
C ASP A 304 12.48 -7.18 -6.11
N VAL A 305 11.89 -8.30 -5.71
CA VAL A 305 10.56 -8.39 -5.09
C VAL A 305 10.44 -7.57 -3.80
N GLN A 306 11.38 -7.65 -2.86
CA GLN A 306 11.36 -6.83 -1.64
C GLN A 306 11.55 -5.33 -1.93
N VAL A 307 12.43 -4.98 -2.87
CA VAL A 307 12.64 -3.58 -3.28
C VAL A 307 11.38 -3.02 -3.94
N ALA A 308 10.74 -3.80 -4.83
CA ALA A 308 9.48 -3.45 -5.47
C ALA A 308 8.32 -3.36 -4.45
N ASN A 309 8.23 -4.29 -3.49
CA ASN A 309 7.17 -4.30 -2.48
C ASN A 309 7.28 -3.14 -1.49
N ARG A 310 8.50 -2.74 -1.12
CA ARG A 310 8.75 -1.60 -0.24
C ARG A 310 8.58 -0.26 -0.98
N GLY A 311 8.89 -0.25 -2.28
CA GLY A 311 8.64 0.86 -3.19
C GLY A 311 7.22 0.88 -3.77
N GLY A 312 7.06 1.63 -4.86
CA GLY A 312 5.82 1.75 -5.61
C GLY A 312 4.73 2.55 -4.90
N THR A 313 3.49 2.29 -5.28
CA THR A 313 2.31 3.02 -4.83
C THR A 313 1.54 2.19 -3.81
N SER A 314 0.98 2.84 -2.79
CA SER A 314 0.20 2.12 -1.78
C SER A 314 -1.25 1.94 -2.20
N ARG A 315 -1.80 0.72 -2.07
CA ARG A 315 -3.26 0.51 -2.20
C ARG A 315 -4.01 1.08 -1.01
N THR A 316 -3.40 1.06 0.18
CA THR A 316 -4.01 1.59 1.40
C THR A 316 -4.22 3.10 1.35
N SER A 317 -3.38 3.85 0.64
CA SER A 317 -3.60 5.30 0.48
C SER A 317 -4.81 5.63 -0.39
N LEU A 318 -5.21 4.73 -1.31
CA LEU A 318 -6.43 4.90 -2.09
C LEU A 318 -7.65 4.78 -1.18
N LEU A 319 -7.66 3.80 -0.28
CA LEU A 319 -8.70 3.65 0.74
C LEU A 319 -8.76 4.87 1.67
N VAL A 320 -7.61 5.34 2.16
CA VAL A 320 -7.54 6.58 2.96
C VAL A 320 -8.11 7.78 2.17
N GLY A 321 -7.77 7.90 0.88
CA GLY A 321 -8.31 8.95 0.02
C GLY A 321 -9.83 8.87 -0.14
N VAL A 322 -10.39 7.67 -0.34
CA VAL A 322 -11.85 7.46 -0.45
C VAL A 322 -12.55 7.82 0.86
N VAL A 323 -12.03 7.37 2.00
CA VAL A 323 -12.59 7.71 3.32
C VAL A 323 -12.55 9.22 3.54
N LEU A 324 -11.43 9.88 3.23
CA LEU A 324 -11.31 11.32 3.39
C LEU A 324 -12.29 12.08 2.47
N ALA A 325 -12.48 11.61 1.24
CA ALA A 325 -13.46 12.16 0.31
C ALA A 325 -14.89 12.01 0.84
N MET A 326 -15.26 10.84 1.37
CA MET A 326 -16.57 10.65 2.01
C MET A 326 -16.78 11.59 3.19
N VAL A 327 -15.78 11.75 4.07
CA VAL A 327 -15.86 12.68 5.20
C VAL A 327 -16.04 14.13 4.72
N VAL A 328 -15.29 14.55 3.71
CA VAL A 328 -15.43 15.90 3.13
C VAL A 328 -16.81 16.09 2.49
N SER A 329 -17.33 15.09 1.78
CA SER A 329 -18.68 15.14 1.22
C SER A 329 -19.75 15.26 2.30
N LEU A 330 -19.63 14.52 3.41
CA LEU A 330 -20.56 14.62 4.54
C LEU A 330 -20.47 15.99 5.24
N LEU A 331 -19.27 16.54 5.43
CA LEU A 331 -19.09 17.86 6.00
C LEU A 331 -19.63 18.97 5.07
N ALA A 332 -19.37 18.87 3.76
CA ALA A 332 -19.92 19.80 2.78
C ALA A 332 -21.45 19.75 2.76
N TRP A 333 -22.03 18.55 2.85
CA TRP A 333 -23.47 18.38 2.98
C TRP A 333 -24.03 19.06 4.24
N SER A 334 -23.37 18.86 5.39
CA SER A 334 -23.75 19.51 6.65
C SER A 334 -23.69 21.05 6.58
N VAL A 335 -22.72 21.61 5.87
CA VAL A 335 -22.62 23.06 5.64
C VAL A 335 -23.76 23.55 4.73
N ILE A 336 -24.11 22.80 3.69
CA ILE A 336 -25.23 23.15 2.81
C ILE A 336 -26.56 23.11 3.59
N ASP A 337 -26.78 22.09 4.42
CA ASP A 337 -27.99 21.98 5.24
C ASP A 337 -28.12 23.15 6.22
N THR A 338 -27.01 23.56 6.85
CA THR A 338 -27.01 24.70 7.78
C THR A 338 -27.29 26.02 7.07
N LEU A 339 -26.70 26.25 5.88
CA LEU A 339 -26.99 27.41 5.05
C LEU A 339 -28.45 27.43 4.56
N HIS A 340 -28.98 26.28 4.14
CA HIS A 340 -30.35 26.14 3.70
C HIS A 340 -31.35 26.43 4.84
N ALA A 341 -31.07 25.92 6.04
CA ALA A 341 -31.88 26.21 7.23
C ALA A 341 -31.86 27.71 7.59
N GLN A 342 -30.70 28.37 7.52
CA GLN A 342 -30.59 29.82 7.76
C GLN A 342 -31.36 30.62 6.71
N TRP A 343 -31.28 30.23 5.43
CA TRP A 343 -31.98 30.89 4.35
C TRP A 343 -33.50 30.78 4.50
N LEU A 344 -34.02 29.58 4.82
CA LEU A 344 -35.44 29.37 5.09
C LEU A 344 -35.93 30.16 6.32
N ALA A 345 -35.12 30.24 7.38
CA ALA A 345 -35.44 31.04 8.56
C ALA A 345 -35.53 32.54 8.23
N ALA A 346 -34.59 33.06 7.43
CA ALA A 346 -34.61 34.44 6.96
C ALA A 346 -35.83 34.71 6.05
N ALA A 347 -36.17 33.78 5.15
CA ALA A 347 -37.34 33.89 4.28
C ALA A 347 -38.65 33.91 5.08
N ARG A 348 -38.77 33.11 6.14
CA ARG A 348 -39.93 33.14 7.05
C ARG A 348 -40.01 34.43 7.85
N ALA A 349 -38.88 34.98 8.29
CA ALA A 349 -38.84 36.26 9.01
C ALA A 349 -39.18 37.46 8.13
N ALA A 350 -38.91 37.37 6.82
CA ALA A 350 -39.24 38.38 5.82
C ALA A 350 -40.66 38.25 5.23
N ALA A 351 -41.38 37.16 5.53
CA ALA A 351 -42.73 36.95 5.05
C ALA A 351 -43.69 37.98 5.69
N PRO A 352 -44.53 38.67 4.90
CA PRO A 352 -45.53 39.57 5.46
C PRO A 352 -46.48 38.80 6.39
N ALA A 353 -46.96 39.47 7.44
CA ALA A 353 -47.87 38.89 8.41
C ALA A 353 -49.05 38.19 7.70
N PRO A 354 -49.46 36.99 8.15
CA PRO A 354 -50.56 36.27 7.51
C PRO A 354 -51.80 37.15 7.50
N ILE A 355 -52.36 37.35 6.30
CA ILE A 355 -53.67 37.97 6.13
C ILE A 355 -54.63 37.13 6.97
N VAL A 356 -55.22 37.73 8.00
CA VAL A 356 -56.29 37.10 8.79
C VAL A 356 -57.48 36.98 7.85
N VAL A 357 -57.57 35.84 7.15
CA VAL A 357 -58.76 35.47 6.40
C VAL A 357 -59.84 35.20 7.45
N PRO A 358 -60.99 35.91 7.42
CA PRO A 358 -62.07 35.62 8.35
C PRO A 358 -62.47 34.14 8.23
N PRO A 359 -62.86 33.49 9.34
CA PRO A 359 -63.20 32.08 9.32
C PRO A 359 -64.31 31.83 8.28
N PRO A 360 -64.20 30.76 7.48
CA PRO A 360 -65.21 30.45 6.48
C PRO A 360 -66.57 30.22 7.18
N PRO A 361 -67.69 30.56 6.51
CA PRO A 361 -69.01 30.33 7.06
C PRO A 361 -69.22 28.85 7.38
N VAL A 362 -69.92 28.60 8.48
CA VAL A 362 -70.28 27.27 8.99
C VAL A 362 -70.95 26.46 7.85
N PRO A 363 -70.50 25.23 7.55
CA PRO A 363 -71.06 24.46 6.45
C PRO A 363 -72.48 23.99 6.78
N SER A 364 -73.35 24.04 5.77
CA SER A 364 -74.71 23.50 5.81
C SER A 364 -74.68 21.97 6.00
N PRO A 365 -75.66 21.38 6.71
CA PRO A 365 -75.70 19.94 6.97
C PRO A 365 -75.96 19.18 5.66
N GLY A 366 -74.91 18.62 5.06
CA GLY A 366 -75.03 17.77 3.88
C GLY A 366 -73.84 17.78 2.91
N GLU A 367 -72.88 18.70 3.04
CA GLU A 367 -71.66 18.66 2.22
C GLU A 367 -70.59 17.74 2.82
N PRO A 368 -69.99 16.82 2.04
CA PRO A 368 -68.85 16.04 2.51
C PRO A 368 -67.69 17.00 2.81
N PRO A 369 -66.91 16.74 3.88
CA PRO A 369 -65.84 17.64 4.28
C PRO A 369 -64.84 17.81 3.13
N VAL A 370 -64.61 19.06 2.73
CA VAL A 370 -63.53 19.40 1.79
C VAL A 370 -62.22 19.19 2.54
N GLU A 371 -61.56 18.05 2.29
CA GLU A 371 -60.26 17.75 2.89
C GLU A 371 -59.23 18.80 2.47
N SER A 372 -58.63 19.46 3.47
CA SER A 372 -57.60 20.47 3.22
C SER A 372 -56.39 19.85 2.49
N PRO A 373 -55.69 20.60 1.61
CA PRO A 373 -54.54 20.09 0.85
C PRO A 373 -53.43 19.48 1.73
N ALA A 374 -53.26 20.03 2.94
CA ALA A 374 -52.29 19.53 3.92
C ALA A 374 -52.71 18.18 4.53
N ALA A 375 -54.01 17.95 4.72
CA ALA A 375 -54.52 16.65 5.18
C ALA A 375 -54.34 15.58 4.10
N LEU A 376 -54.62 15.92 2.84
CA LEU A 376 -54.43 15.03 1.70
C LEU A 376 -52.95 14.62 1.56
N GLN A 377 -52.03 15.57 1.70
CA GLN A 377 -50.60 15.28 1.60
C GLN A 377 -50.07 14.40 2.75
N ASN A 378 -50.58 14.60 3.97
CA ASN A 378 -50.25 13.73 5.10
C ASN A 378 -50.80 12.31 4.90
N GLN A 379 -52.00 12.16 4.34
CA GLN A 379 -52.57 10.86 4.01
C GLN A 379 -51.73 10.12 2.96
N VAL A 380 -51.32 10.81 1.89
CA VAL A 380 -50.43 10.24 0.84
C VAL A 380 -49.11 9.75 1.44
N LEU A 381 -48.49 10.54 2.32
CA LEU A 381 -47.24 10.13 3.00
C LEU A 381 -47.43 8.92 3.92
N VAL A 382 -48.56 8.83 4.61
CA VAL A 382 -48.90 7.67 5.45
C VAL A 382 -49.11 6.42 4.58
N GLU A 383 -49.75 6.56 3.42
CA GLU A 383 -49.94 5.46 2.48
C GLU A 383 -48.60 5.00 1.89
N GLU A 384 -47.76 5.91 1.39
CA GLU A 384 -46.42 5.58 0.88
C GLU A 384 -45.57 4.81 1.91
N ASN A 385 -45.64 5.21 3.18
CA ASN A 385 -44.94 4.51 4.25
C ASN A 385 -45.46 3.08 4.46
N LYS A 386 -46.78 2.85 4.33
CA LYS A 386 -47.38 1.51 4.40
C LYS A 386 -46.93 0.64 3.22
N TRP A 387 -46.87 1.18 2.01
CA TRP A 387 -46.35 0.47 0.83
C TRP A 387 -44.91 0.00 1.02
N VAL A 388 -44.04 0.88 1.50
CA VAL A 388 -42.62 0.56 1.75
C VAL A 388 -42.49 -0.50 2.86
N ALA A 389 -43.28 -0.39 3.93
CA ALA A 389 -43.31 -1.37 5.01
C ALA A 389 -43.75 -2.76 4.51
N THR A 390 -44.84 -2.84 3.75
CA THR A 390 -45.37 -4.08 3.17
C THR A 390 -44.34 -4.75 2.25
N ARG A 391 -43.71 -4.00 1.34
CA ARG A 391 -42.71 -4.55 0.41
C ARG A 391 -41.48 -5.09 1.13
N ASN A 392 -41.01 -4.39 2.16
CA ASN A 392 -39.88 -4.86 2.97
C ASN A 392 -40.23 -6.13 3.73
N ARG A 393 -41.44 -6.23 4.28
CA ARG A 393 -41.92 -7.42 5.00
C ARG A 393 -42.03 -8.63 4.08
N LEU A 394 -42.64 -8.48 2.90
CA LEU A 394 -42.72 -9.55 1.88
C LEU A 394 -41.33 -10.07 1.49
N ARG A 395 -40.35 -9.17 1.31
CA ARG A 395 -38.97 -9.56 0.98
C ARG A 395 -38.28 -10.32 2.11
N GLN A 396 -38.43 -9.86 3.35
CA GLN A 396 -37.84 -10.52 4.53
C GLN A 396 -38.44 -11.91 4.74
N LEU A 397 -39.77 -12.01 4.68
CA LEU A 397 -40.48 -13.29 4.79
C LEU A 397 -40.05 -14.24 3.66
N GLY A 398 -40.02 -13.77 2.41
CA GLY A 398 -39.57 -14.57 1.28
C GLY A 398 -38.13 -15.06 1.39
N GLN A 399 -37.21 -14.24 1.92
CA GLN A 399 -35.84 -14.67 2.19
C GLN A 399 -35.77 -15.77 3.25
N ARG A 400 -36.52 -15.63 4.35
CA ARG A 400 -36.58 -16.65 5.41
C ARG A 400 -37.18 -17.97 4.91
N LEU A 401 -38.27 -17.90 4.14
CA LEU A 401 -38.88 -19.09 3.52
C LEU A 401 -37.89 -19.80 2.59
N SER A 402 -37.11 -19.05 1.83
CA SER A 402 -36.13 -19.65 0.92
C SER A 402 -35.01 -20.37 1.65
N VAL A 403 -34.53 -19.82 2.77
CA VAL A 403 -33.55 -20.50 3.63
C VAL A 403 -34.18 -21.75 4.24
N TRP A 404 -35.42 -21.64 4.72
CA TRP A 404 -36.14 -22.77 5.28
C TRP A 404 -36.38 -23.91 4.26
N PHE A 405 -36.72 -23.58 3.01
CA PHE A 405 -36.82 -24.56 1.93
C PHE A 405 -35.46 -25.17 1.56
N ALA A 406 -34.37 -24.41 1.64
CA ALA A 406 -33.02 -24.89 1.35
C ALA A 406 -32.47 -25.81 2.47
N GLU A 407 -32.74 -25.48 3.73
CA GLU A 407 -32.30 -26.27 4.90
C GLU A 407 -33.17 -27.51 5.14
N GLY A 408 -34.45 -27.45 4.75
CA GLY A 408 -35.44 -28.52 4.92
C GLY A 408 -35.36 -29.68 3.92
N GLY A 409 -34.39 -29.68 3.00
CA GLY A 409 -34.04 -30.79 2.11
C GLY A 409 -35.21 -31.43 1.35
N SER A 410 -35.56 -30.88 0.18
CA SER A 410 -36.27 -31.53 -0.96
C SER A 410 -37.55 -32.37 -0.73
N GLY A 411 -38.07 -32.49 0.49
CA GLY A 411 -39.18 -33.39 0.83
C GLY A 411 -40.53 -32.72 1.09
N ARG A 412 -40.58 -31.39 1.19
CA ARG A 412 -41.84 -30.65 1.37
C ARG A 412 -42.22 -29.96 0.07
N ASP A 413 -43.29 -30.46 -0.54
CA ASP A 413 -43.88 -29.84 -1.72
C ASP A 413 -44.41 -28.44 -1.35
N PRO A 414 -43.89 -27.36 -1.96
CA PRO A 414 -44.31 -26.00 -1.64
C PRO A 414 -45.79 -25.75 -1.97
N SER A 415 -46.43 -26.59 -2.80
CA SER A 415 -47.84 -26.50 -3.18
C SER A 415 -48.82 -26.93 -2.08
N GLY A 416 -48.37 -27.71 -1.09
CA GLY A 416 -49.20 -28.22 0.00
C GLY A 416 -49.20 -27.35 1.27
N LEU A 417 -48.53 -26.19 1.24
CA LEU A 417 -48.34 -25.34 2.41
C LEU A 417 -49.26 -24.11 2.35
N ASP A 418 -49.84 -23.78 3.50
CA ASP A 418 -50.54 -22.52 3.74
C ASP A 418 -49.76 -21.64 4.74
N LEU A 419 -50.05 -20.34 4.78
CA LEU A 419 -49.33 -19.36 5.60
C LEU A 419 -49.39 -19.69 7.09
N GLN A 420 -50.49 -20.30 7.57
CA GLN A 420 -50.58 -20.76 8.97
C GLN A 420 -49.63 -21.93 9.26
N ALA A 421 -49.51 -22.89 8.34
CA ALA A 421 -48.58 -24.01 8.48
C ALA A 421 -47.12 -23.51 8.45
N ILE A 422 -46.84 -22.51 7.62
CA ILE A 422 -45.55 -21.83 7.55
C ILE A 422 -45.24 -21.11 8.88
N ALA A 423 -46.20 -20.36 9.43
CA ALA A 423 -46.02 -19.63 10.69
C ALA A 423 -45.80 -20.56 11.90
N ALA A 424 -46.34 -21.79 11.85
CA ALA A 424 -46.08 -22.81 12.87
C ALA A 424 -44.70 -23.45 12.72
N ALA A 425 -44.18 -23.56 11.48
CA ALA A 425 -42.92 -24.25 11.19
C ALA A 425 -41.69 -23.32 11.19
N VAL A 426 -41.89 -22.02 10.95
CA VAL A 426 -40.86 -20.98 10.94
C VAL A 426 -41.16 -20.03 12.11
N PRO A 427 -40.18 -19.71 12.97
CA PRO A 427 -40.40 -18.77 14.07
C PRO A 427 -40.62 -17.35 13.53
N LEU A 428 -41.87 -17.00 13.20
CA LEU A 428 -42.28 -15.67 12.76
C LEU A 428 -42.67 -14.82 13.97
N ALA A 429 -42.28 -13.54 13.99
CA ALA A 429 -42.76 -12.60 15.00
C ALA A 429 -44.23 -12.24 14.78
N GLU A 430 -44.90 -11.79 15.84
CA GLU A 430 -46.29 -11.35 15.79
C GLU A 430 -46.46 -10.20 14.78
N GLY A 431 -47.35 -10.38 13.81
CA GLY A 431 -47.60 -9.42 12.74
C GLY A 431 -46.71 -9.54 11.49
N GLU A 432 -45.83 -10.54 11.38
CA GLU A 432 -45.09 -10.81 10.13
C GLU A 432 -45.97 -11.39 9.01
N THR A 433 -47.13 -11.95 9.37
CA THR A 433 -48.10 -12.56 8.44
C THR A 433 -49.17 -11.57 7.95
N VAL A 434 -49.09 -10.30 8.35
CA VAL A 434 -50.00 -9.23 7.91
C VAL A 434 -49.23 -8.10 7.23
N ASP A 435 -49.86 -7.39 6.31
CA ASP A 435 -49.28 -6.24 5.63
C ASP A 435 -49.38 -4.93 6.44
N GLY A 436 -48.98 -3.81 5.83
CA GLY A 436 -49.05 -2.47 6.42
C GLY A 436 -50.46 -1.92 6.64
N TRP A 437 -51.48 -2.60 6.11
CA TRP A 437 -52.90 -2.30 6.31
C TRP A 437 -53.59 -3.28 7.27
N GLY A 438 -52.85 -4.27 7.79
CA GLY A 438 -53.36 -5.27 8.72
C GLY A 438 -54.08 -6.44 8.05
N VAL A 439 -53.99 -6.56 6.73
CA VAL A 439 -54.58 -7.67 5.98
C VAL A 439 -53.60 -8.84 5.97
N PRO A 440 -54.05 -10.08 6.24
CA PRO A 440 -53.20 -11.26 6.16
C PRO A 440 -52.61 -11.42 4.76
N LEU A 441 -51.33 -11.77 4.68
CA LEU A 441 -50.67 -12.09 3.42
C LEU A 441 -51.22 -13.40 2.86
N LEU A 442 -51.17 -13.54 1.54
CA LEU A 442 -51.52 -14.78 0.84
C LEU A 442 -50.26 -15.49 0.36
N TYR A 443 -50.14 -16.78 0.65
CA TYR A 443 -49.10 -17.63 0.09
C TYR A 443 -49.69 -18.48 -1.02
N GLN A 444 -49.01 -18.53 -2.17
CA GLN A 444 -49.33 -19.41 -3.28
C GLN A 444 -48.05 -20.09 -3.76
N SER A 445 -48.16 -21.31 -4.30
CA SER A 445 -47.04 -22.00 -4.91
C SER A 445 -47.46 -22.65 -6.21
N ASP A 446 -46.57 -22.60 -7.20
CA ASP A 446 -46.72 -23.23 -8.51
C ASP A 446 -45.94 -24.55 -8.62
N GLY A 447 -45.46 -25.09 -7.50
CA GLY A 447 -44.63 -26.31 -7.43
C GLY A 447 -43.16 -26.10 -7.85
N ARG A 448 -42.82 -25.01 -8.54
CA ARG A 448 -41.43 -24.63 -8.89
C ARG A 448 -40.90 -23.51 -7.99
N GLY A 449 -41.77 -22.87 -7.24
CA GLY A 449 -41.45 -21.78 -6.34
C GLY A 449 -42.65 -21.38 -5.52
N PHE A 450 -42.58 -20.18 -4.95
CA PHE A 450 -43.68 -19.61 -4.19
C PHE A 450 -43.84 -18.13 -4.47
N GLN A 451 -45.04 -17.65 -4.19
CA GLN A 451 -45.47 -16.27 -4.30
C GLN A 451 -46.13 -15.83 -3.00
N LEU A 452 -45.77 -14.65 -2.52
CA LEU A 452 -46.41 -13.97 -1.41
C LEU A 452 -47.14 -12.75 -1.99
N LEU A 453 -48.41 -12.56 -1.63
CA LEU A 453 -49.23 -11.43 -2.05
C LEU A 453 -49.72 -10.65 -0.83
N SER A 454 -49.77 -9.33 -0.95
CA SER A 454 -50.53 -8.42 -0.08
C SER A 454 -51.63 -7.80 -0.90
N ALA A 455 -52.82 -7.72 -0.31
CA ALA A 455 -54.03 -7.18 -0.91
C ALA A 455 -54.06 -5.64 -0.94
N GLY A 456 -52.96 -4.97 -0.59
CA GLY A 456 -52.85 -3.53 -0.72
C GLY A 456 -53.83 -2.73 0.16
N PRO A 457 -54.03 -1.44 -0.15
CA PRO A 457 -54.97 -0.58 0.56
C PRO A 457 -56.45 -0.97 0.38
N ASP A 458 -56.82 -1.63 -0.72
CA ASP A 458 -58.21 -2.01 -0.97
C ASP A 458 -58.63 -3.32 -0.25
N GLY A 459 -57.65 -4.10 0.21
CA GLY A 459 -57.85 -5.34 0.96
C GLY A 459 -58.41 -6.48 0.13
N GLN A 460 -58.39 -6.38 -1.21
CA GLN A 460 -58.90 -7.39 -2.13
C GLN A 460 -57.78 -7.93 -3.02
N PHE A 461 -57.52 -9.23 -2.95
CA PHE A 461 -56.57 -9.87 -3.85
C PHE A 461 -57.10 -9.92 -5.29
N GLY A 462 -56.21 -9.74 -6.26
CA GLY A 462 -56.49 -9.65 -7.69
C GLY A 462 -56.68 -8.22 -8.20
N SER A 463 -56.47 -7.23 -7.34
CA SER A 463 -56.54 -5.81 -7.67
C SER A 463 -55.19 -5.31 -8.22
N PRO A 464 -55.18 -4.20 -8.99
CA PRO A 464 -53.92 -3.63 -9.52
C PRO A 464 -53.01 -3.05 -8.42
N ASP A 465 -53.49 -2.89 -7.20
CA ASP A 465 -52.73 -2.46 -6.02
C ASP A 465 -52.14 -3.62 -5.20
N ASP A 466 -52.27 -4.86 -5.67
CA ASP A 466 -51.59 -6.00 -5.06
C ASP A 466 -50.06 -5.85 -5.09
N VAL A 467 -49.42 -6.10 -3.95
CA VAL A 467 -47.95 -6.21 -3.87
C VAL A 467 -47.55 -7.68 -3.90
N GLU A 468 -46.88 -8.09 -4.96
CA GLU A 468 -46.37 -9.46 -5.08
C GLU A 468 -44.86 -9.58 -4.82
N TYR A 469 -44.47 -10.70 -4.20
CA TYR A 469 -43.10 -11.19 -4.14
C TYR A 469 -43.07 -12.64 -4.62
N ARG A 470 -42.36 -12.90 -5.73
CA ARG A 470 -42.22 -14.25 -6.30
C ARG A 470 -40.78 -14.73 -6.18
N ARG A 471 -40.60 -16.00 -5.84
CA ARG A 471 -39.30 -16.67 -5.84
C ARG A 471 -39.41 -18.07 -6.42
N ILE A 472 -38.54 -18.35 -7.39
CA ILE A 472 -38.35 -19.68 -7.96
C ILE A 472 -37.36 -20.42 -7.06
N LEU A 473 -37.69 -21.65 -6.67
CA LEU A 473 -36.79 -22.57 -6.01
C LEU A 473 -36.16 -23.40 -7.12
N GLU A 474 -34.86 -23.19 -7.40
CA GLU A 474 -34.15 -24.02 -8.39
C GLU A 474 -34.24 -25.50 -7.96
N PRO A 475 -34.47 -26.44 -8.92
CA PRO A 475 -34.64 -27.86 -8.60
C PRO A 475 -33.39 -28.51 -8.01
#